data_AF-A0A7S0WHD6-F1
#
_entry.id   AF-A0A7S0WHD6-F1
#
_cell.length_a   1.000
_cell.length_b   1.000
_cell.length_c   1.000
_cell.angle_alpha   90.00
_cell.angle_beta   90.00
_cell.angle_gamma   90.00
#
_symmetry.space_group_name_H-M   'P 1'
#
loop_
_entity.id
_entity.type
_entity.pdbx_description
1 polymer ?
#
loop_
_entity_poly.entity_id
_entity_poly.type
_entity_poly.pdbx_seq_one_letter_code
_entity_poly.pdbx_strand_id
1 'polypeptide(L)'
;KADAERCLQQLETHVPAPDQFEHLLDLEGHEFARRKIHLSGVIDIVTEDVVWEVKCVSELRAEHTMQLACYAWLWEKTQQTRGSRQFRLLNVRTGEVRQLTANSHDINMAVEALLTAKIRNEGRPTDEQFLKNAARLRAKFEPRALPTHQVVGKTTRVVSADDGLERQSEAFRKYQETYMQLTVKELKEMLRSQQLPVSGRKAELVKRLVEARYPSMGCPF
;
A
#
# COMPACT_ATOMS: atom_id res chain seq x y z
N LYS A 1 -12.01 11.80 21.24
CA LYS A 1 -11.87 11.34 22.63
C LYS A 1 -12.15 9.84 22.73
N ALA A 2 -13.35 9.36 22.39
CA ALA A 2 -13.71 7.95 22.40
C ALA A 2 -12.80 7.00 21.57
N ASP A 3 -12.29 7.43 20.41
CA ASP A 3 -11.40 6.57 19.58
C ASP A 3 -10.03 6.35 20.23
N ALA A 4 -9.47 7.39 20.88
CA ALA A 4 -8.18 7.29 21.57
C ALA A 4 -8.28 6.44 22.84
N GLU A 5 -9.36 6.60 23.61
CA GLU A 5 -9.65 5.77 24.79
C GLU A 5 -9.81 4.30 24.39
N ARG A 6 -10.51 4.03 23.28
CA ARG A 6 -10.60 2.68 22.73
C ARG A 6 -9.24 2.13 22.31
N CYS A 7 -8.41 2.92 21.62
CA CYS A 7 -7.07 2.47 21.23
C CYS A 7 -6.21 2.13 22.43
N LEU A 8 -6.26 2.94 23.49
CA LEU A 8 -5.54 2.69 24.74
C LEU A 8 -6.04 1.41 25.40
N GLN A 9 -7.36 1.21 25.50
CA GLN A 9 -7.95 -0.01 26.04
C GLN A 9 -7.51 -1.25 25.25
N GLN A 10 -7.45 -1.16 23.92
CA GLN A 10 -6.96 -2.25 23.07
C GLN A 10 -5.49 -2.54 23.30
N LEU A 11 -4.66 -1.51 23.47
CA LEU A 11 -3.25 -1.68 23.80
C LEU A 11 -3.07 -2.38 25.15
N GLU A 12 -3.74 -1.91 26.19
CA GLU A 12 -3.69 -2.48 27.55
C GLU A 12 -4.22 -3.92 27.60
N THR A 13 -5.25 -4.23 26.79
CA THR A 13 -5.83 -5.58 26.71
C THR A 13 -4.84 -6.59 26.15
N HIS A 14 -4.06 -6.21 25.14
CA HIS A 14 -3.16 -7.12 24.44
C HIS A 14 -1.72 -7.10 24.98
N VAL A 15 -1.32 -5.98 25.58
CA VAL A 15 0.02 -5.74 26.10
C VAL A 15 -0.08 -5.17 27.52
N PRO A 16 -0.53 -5.96 28.51
CA PRO A 16 -0.84 -5.45 29.85
C PRO A 16 0.41 -5.08 30.68
N ALA A 17 1.57 -5.66 30.35
CA ALA A 17 2.83 -5.43 31.05
C ALA A 17 3.98 -5.29 30.03
N PRO A 18 4.13 -4.11 29.40
CA PRO A 18 5.24 -3.86 28.50
C PRO A 18 6.55 -3.72 29.29
N ASP A 19 7.61 -4.43 28.88
CA ASP A 19 8.92 -4.31 29.53
C ASP A 19 9.66 -3.06 29.05
N GLN A 20 9.59 -2.81 27.74
CA GLN A 20 10.30 -1.73 27.10
C GLN A 20 9.49 -1.16 25.94
N PHE A 21 9.38 0.16 25.90
CA PHE A 21 8.91 0.92 24.75
C PHE A 21 10.11 1.40 23.91
N GLU A 22 9.89 1.61 22.62
CA GLU A 22 10.85 2.25 21.70
C GLU A 22 12.24 1.58 21.76
N HIS A 23 12.27 0.27 21.61
CA HIS A 23 13.50 -0.51 21.70
C HIS A 23 14.34 -0.36 20.41
N LEU A 24 15.50 0.28 20.53
CA LEU A 24 16.44 0.43 19.42
C LEU A 24 17.15 -0.89 19.10
N LEU A 25 17.06 -1.30 17.84
CA LEU A 25 17.90 -2.31 17.21
C LEU A 25 18.90 -1.60 16.30
N ASP A 26 20.17 -1.95 16.45
CA ASP A 26 21.23 -1.32 15.70
C ASP A 26 22.24 -2.36 15.19
N LEU A 27 22.32 -2.50 13.87
CA LEU A 27 23.16 -3.46 13.17
C LEU A 27 24.18 -2.73 12.31
N GLU A 28 25.34 -2.48 12.91
CA GLU A 28 26.47 -1.86 12.22
C GLU A 28 27.31 -2.88 11.44
N GLY A 29 27.83 -2.45 10.29
CA GLY A 29 28.85 -3.19 9.55
C GLY A 29 28.40 -4.50 8.92
N HIS A 30 27.08 -4.74 8.79
CA HIS A 30 26.55 -5.95 8.18
C HIS A 30 27.00 -6.07 6.72
N GLU A 31 27.58 -7.21 6.36
CA GLU A 31 28.05 -7.46 5.00
C GLU A 31 26.89 -7.90 4.11
N PHE A 32 26.57 -7.09 3.10
CA PHE A 32 25.55 -7.37 2.11
C PHE A 32 26.03 -6.94 0.71
N ALA A 33 25.95 -7.83 -0.27
CA ALA A 33 26.37 -7.56 -1.66
C ALA A 33 27.79 -6.92 -1.78
N ARG A 34 28.77 -7.44 -1.01
CA ARG A 34 30.16 -6.95 -0.92
C ARG A 34 30.31 -5.51 -0.40
N ARG A 35 29.29 -4.99 0.28
CA ARG A 35 29.32 -3.70 0.96
C ARG A 35 29.00 -3.90 2.43
N LYS A 36 29.58 -3.07 3.28
CA LYS A 36 29.12 -2.93 4.66
C LYS A 36 27.95 -1.96 4.69
N ILE A 37 26.84 -2.39 5.27
CA ILE A 37 25.66 -1.57 5.47
C ILE A 37 25.38 -1.41 6.95
N HIS A 38 24.70 -0.33 7.27
CA HIS A 38 24.19 -0.04 8.60
C HIS A 38 22.67 -0.09 8.53
N LEU A 39 22.06 -0.90 9.39
CA LEU A 39 20.62 -1.04 9.49
C LEU A 39 20.20 -0.81 10.93
N SER A 40 19.30 0.13 11.13
CA SER A 40 18.74 0.47 12.42
C SER A 40 17.21 0.44 12.35
N GLY A 41 16.58 0.14 13.48
CA GLY A 41 15.12 0.17 13.62
C GLY A 41 14.71 0.38 15.07
N VAL A 42 13.55 0.97 15.28
CA VAL A 42 12.96 1.13 16.61
C VAL A 42 11.70 0.28 16.67
N ILE A 43 11.70 -0.70 17.56
CA ILE A 43 10.52 -1.53 17.87
C ILE A 43 9.62 -0.74 18.82
N ASP A 44 8.31 -0.78 18.59
CA ASP A 44 7.34 -0.08 19.43
C ASP A 44 7.35 -0.60 20.87
N ILE A 45 7.18 -1.93 21.06
CA ILE A 45 7.11 -2.54 22.39
C ILE A 45 7.77 -3.93 22.40
N VAL A 46 8.50 -4.22 23.47
CA VAL A 46 9.09 -5.53 23.76
C VAL A 46 8.57 -6.04 25.11
N THR A 47 8.20 -7.31 25.16
CA THR A 47 7.95 -8.09 26.39
C THR A 47 8.95 -9.25 26.50
N GLU A 48 8.84 -10.03 27.58
CA GLU A 48 9.70 -11.17 27.85
C GLU A 48 9.67 -12.22 26.73
N ASP A 49 8.57 -12.34 26.00
CA ASP A 49 8.35 -13.38 24.99
C ASP A 49 7.88 -12.84 23.63
N VAL A 50 7.47 -11.57 23.53
CA VAL A 50 6.90 -10.99 22.32
C VAL A 50 7.54 -9.65 21.95
N VAL A 51 7.81 -9.47 20.66
CA VAL A 51 8.03 -8.17 20.02
C VAL A 51 6.71 -7.72 19.38
N TRP A 52 6.27 -6.53 19.72
CA TRP A 52 5.03 -5.93 19.22
C TRP A 52 5.33 -4.76 18.29
N GLU A 53 4.73 -4.80 17.10
CA GLU A 53 4.57 -3.65 16.21
C GLU A 53 3.12 -3.16 16.31
N VAL A 54 2.92 -1.86 16.53
CA VAL A 54 1.62 -1.27 16.82
C VAL A 54 1.21 -0.33 15.68
N LYS A 55 0.02 -0.56 15.11
CA LYS A 55 -0.55 0.27 14.05
C LYS A 55 -1.86 0.90 14.47
N CYS A 56 -2.01 2.20 14.20
CA CYS A 56 -3.26 2.93 14.36
C CYS A 56 -3.92 3.18 13.00
N VAL A 57 -4.42 2.11 12.39
CA VAL A 57 -4.90 2.11 10.99
C VAL A 57 -6.29 1.48 10.88
N SER A 58 -7.01 1.72 9.78
CA SER A 58 -8.31 1.06 9.58
C SER A 58 -8.18 -0.43 9.25
N GLU A 59 -7.05 -0.85 8.68
CA GLU A 59 -6.77 -2.23 8.27
C GLU A 59 -5.27 -2.50 8.23
N LEU A 60 -4.86 -3.71 8.57
CA LEU A 60 -3.47 -4.15 8.42
C LEU A 60 -3.18 -4.56 6.96
N ARG A 61 -2.05 -4.08 6.43
CA ARG A 61 -1.58 -4.35 5.06
C ARG A 61 -0.25 -5.08 5.04
N ALA A 62 0.11 -5.62 3.88
CA ALA A 62 1.34 -6.38 3.68
C ALA A 62 2.60 -5.59 4.08
N GLU A 63 2.63 -4.27 3.88
CA GLU A 63 3.73 -3.41 4.30
C GLU A 63 3.97 -3.42 5.83
N HIS A 64 2.90 -3.54 6.64
CA HIS A 64 3.04 -3.64 8.09
C HIS A 64 3.63 -5.00 8.49
N THR A 65 3.21 -6.08 7.82
CA THR A 65 3.81 -7.41 8.00
C THR A 65 5.29 -7.40 7.59
N MET A 66 5.62 -6.70 6.51
CA MET A 66 7.00 -6.57 6.04
C MET A 66 7.86 -5.79 7.03
N GLN A 67 7.34 -4.72 7.64
CA GLN A 67 8.04 -4.02 8.72
C GLN A 67 8.30 -4.94 9.92
N LEU A 68 7.30 -5.74 10.33
CA LEU A 68 7.48 -6.72 11.40
C LEU A 68 8.53 -7.80 11.04
N ALA A 69 8.58 -8.25 9.78
CA ALA A 69 9.59 -9.18 9.30
C ALA A 69 11.01 -8.56 9.35
N CYS A 70 11.16 -7.27 9.05
CA CYS A 70 12.43 -6.56 9.24
C CYS A 70 12.86 -6.55 10.71
N TYR A 71 11.94 -6.36 11.66
CA TYR A 71 12.29 -6.44 13.09
C TYR A 71 12.65 -7.86 13.52
N ALA A 72 11.96 -8.89 13.02
CA ALA A 72 12.34 -10.27 13.28
C ALA A 72 13.77 -10.58 12.81
N TRP A 73 14.10 -10.12 11.60
CA TRP A 73 15.43 -10.26 11.05
C TRP A 73 16.49 -9.48 11.86
N LEU A 74 16.24 -8.20 12.16
CA LEU A 74 17.16 -7.38 12.94
C LEU A 74 17.39 -7.94 14.34
N TRP A 75 16.33 -8.40 15.01
CA TRP A 75 16.42 -9.04 16.33
C TRP A 75 17.35 -10.24 16.30
N GLU A 76 17.21 -11.12 15.31
CA GLU A 76 18.09 -12.28 15.12
C GLU A 76 19.57 -11.88 14.97
N LYS A 77 19.85 -10.77 14.26
CA LYS A 77 21.23 -10.32 14.01
C LYS A 77 21.86 -9.56 15.18
N THR A 78 21.06 -8.86 15.98
CA THR A 78 21.54 -7.92 17.00
C THR A 78 21.39 -8.44 18.44
N GLN A 79 20.33 -9.20 18.72
CA GLN A 79 19.90 -9.53 20.09
C GLN A 79 20.06 -11.02 20.43
N GLN A 80 21.12 -11.66 19.95
CA GLN A 80 21.36 -13.11 20.12
C GLN A 80 21.33 -13.57 21.59
N THR A 81 21.70 -12.70 22.53
CA THR A 81 21.73 -13.01 23.97
C THR A 81 20.38 -12.85 24.68
N ARG A 82 19.38 -12.23 24.04
CA ARG A 82 18.05 -12.00 24.63
C ARG A 82 17.06 -13.13 24.35
N GLY A 83 17.46 -14.12 23.53
CA GLY A 83 16.65 -15.29 23.19
C GLY A 83 15.62 -15.02 22.08
N SER A 84 14.90 -16.08 21.69
CA SER A 84 13.85 -16.01 20.68
C SER A 84 12.61 -15.27 21.20
N ARG A 85 11.89 -14.61 20.30
CA ARG A 85 10.62 -13.94 20.59
C ARG A 85 9.58 -14.29 19.53
N GLN A 86 8.32 -14.24 19.90
CA GLN A 86 7.24 -14.16 18.93
C GLN A 86 7.15 -12.73 18.40
N PHE A 87 6.74 -12.58 17.14
CA PHE A 87 6.59 -11.28 16.51
C PHE A 87 5.11 -11.06 16.18
N ARG A 88 4.51 -10.02 16.77
CA ARG A 88 3.08 -9.73 16.63
C ARG A 88 2.86 -8.30 16.16
N LEU A 89 1.83 -8.14 15.33
CA LEU A 89 1.35 -6.88 14.79
C LEU A 89 -0.04 -6.60 15.37
N LEU A 90 -0.19 -5.52 16.12
CA LEU A 90 -1.45 -5.09 16.73
C LEU A 90 -2.01 -3.89 15.98
N ASN A 91 -3.24 -3.99 15.51
CA ASN A 91 -4.03 -2.82 15.13
C ASN A 91 -4.82 -2.32 16.34
N VAL A 92 -4.35 -1.24 16.98
CA VAL A 92 -5.00 -0.71 18.19
C VAL A 92 -6.39 -0.12 17.92
N ARG A 93 -6.74 0.21 16.68
CA ARG A 93 -8.10 0.71 16.37
C ARG A 93 -9.15 -0.38 16.38
N THR A 94 -8.79 -1.59 15.95
CA THR A 94 -9.70 -2.71 15.75
C THR A 94 -9.52 -3.84 16.75
N GLY A 95 -8.38 -3.91 17.44
CA GLY A 95 -7.97 -5.06 18.25
C GLY A 95 -7.47 -6.25 17.43
N GLU A 96 -7.31 -6.11 16.10
CA GLU A 96 -6.77 -7.18 15.26
C GLU A 96 -5.30 -7.44 15.61
N VAL A 97 -4.97 -8.71 15.91
CA VAL A 97 -3.59 -9.16 16.11
C VAL A 97 -3.22 -10.16 15.01
N ARG A 98 -2.07 -9.95 14.38
CA ARG A 98 -1.44 -10.93 13.49
C ARG A 98 -0.11 -11.37 14.06
N GLN A 99 0.19 -12.65 13.96
CA GLN A 99 1.49 -13.20 14.34
C GLN A 99 2.29 -13.57 13.09
N LEU A 100 3.58 -13.24 13.08
CA LEU A 100 4.50 -13.70 12.06
C LEU A 100 4.87 -15.16 12.34
N THR A 101 4.51 -16.06 11.42
CA THR A 101 4.77 -17.50 11.52
C THR A 101 5.78 -18.01 10.49
N ALA A 102 6.38 -17.10 9.70
CA ALA A 102 7.41 -17.43 8.73
C ALA A 102 8.69 -17.93 9.42
N ASN A 103 9.40 -18.85 8.77
CA ASN A 103 10.70 -19.33 9.26
C ASN A 103 11.82 -18.32 8.93
N SER A 104 12.99 -18.48 9.54
CA SER A 104 14.14 -17.59 9.31
C SER A 104 14.59 -17.54 7.85
N HIS A 105 14.42 -18.61 7.06
CA HIS A 105 14.80 -18.60 5.64
C HIS A 105 13.91 -17.65 4.84
N ASP A 106 12.59 -17.74 5.00
CA ASP A 106 11.63 -16.87 4.31
C ASP A 106 11.79 -15.40 4.72
N ILE A 107 12.06 -15.17 6.02
CA ILE A 107 12.34 -13.82 6.54
C ILE A 107 13.63 -13.26 5.93
N ASN A 108 14.72 -14.05 5.90
CA ASN A 108 15.98 -13.64 5.26
C ASN A 108 15.75 -13.29 3.79
N MET A 109 15.08 -14.16 3.02
CA MET A 109 14.78 -13.90 1.61
C MET A 109 14.00 -12.60 1.41
N ALA A 110 12.96 -12.36 2.23
CA ALA A 110 12.15 -11.15 2.14
C ALA A 110 12.98 -9.89 2.42
N VAL A 111 13.78 -9.88 3.49
CA VAL A 111 14.60 -8.72 3.87
C VAL A 111 15.74 -8.49 2.87
N GLU A 112 16.40 -9.54 2.40
CA GLU A 112 17.44 -9.42 1.36
C GLU A 112 16.87 -8.89 0.04
N ALA A 113 15.65 -9.24 -0.32
CA ALA A 113 14.97 -8.65 -1.49
C ALA A 113 14.73 -7.14 -1.29
N LEU A 114 14.33 -6.70 -0.10
CA LEU A 114 14.20 -5.27 0.22
C LEU A 114 15.54 -4.55 0.17
N LEU A 115 16.59 -5.12 0.75
CA LEU A 115 17.94 -4.56 0.74
C LEU A 115 18.46 -4.46 -0.68
N THR A 116 18.27 -5.51 -1.48
CA THR A 116 18.62 -5.50 -2.91
C THR A 116 17.89 -4.39 -3.63
N ALA A 117 16.57 -4.26 -3.48
CA ALA A 117 15.80 -3.20 -4.13
C ALA A 117 16.26 -1.80 -3.69
N LYS A 118 16.53 -1.60 -2.40
CA LYS A 118 16.97 -0.32 -1.83
C LYS A 118 18.38 0.08 -2.28
N ILE A 119 19.28 -0.89 -2.41
CA ILE A 119 20.69 -0.65 -2.80
C ILE A 119 20.85 -0.59 -4.32
N ARG A 120 20.08 -1.40 -5.06
CA ARG A 120 20.13 -1.48 -6.52
C ARG A 120 19.69 -0.19 -7.19
N ASN A 121 18.92 0.66 -6.49
CA ASN A 121 18.43 1.99 -6.89
C ASN A 121 18.97 2.43 -8.25
N GLU A 122 18.34 1.93 -9.32
CA GLU A 122 18.73 2.20 -10.69
C GLU A 122 18.68 3.72 -10.83
N GLY A 123 19.86 4.31 -11.06
CA GLY A 123 20.21 5.67 -10.65
C GLY A 123 19.05 6.65 -10.56
N ARG A 124 18.90 7.28 -9.39
CA ARG A 124 17.96 8.38 -9.16
C ARG A 124 17.98 9.26 -10.41
N PRO A 125 16.83 9.48 -11.09
CA PRO A 125 16.84 10.23 -12.33
C PRO A 125 17.51 11.57 -12.06
N THR A 126 18.38 11.99 -12.98
CA THR A 126 18.96 13.33 -12.88
C THR A 126 17.82 14.35 -12.81
N ASP A 127 18.07 15.53 -12.26
CA ASP A 127 17.05 16.58 -12.20
C ASP A 127 16.45 16.86 -13.59
N GLU A 128 17.26 16.76 -14.65
CA GLU A 128 16.79 16.87 -16.03
C GLU A 128 15.86 15.73 -16.46
N GLN A 129 16.21 14.48 -16.14
CA GLN A 129 15.34 13.31 -16.39
C GLN A 129 14.05 13.39 -15.58
N PHE A 130 14.13 13.84 -14.33
CA PHE A 130 13.00 14.05 -13.45
C PHE A 130 12.05 15.11 -14.01
N LEU A 131 12.57 16.29 -14.38
CA LEU A 131 11.80 17.37 -14.99
C LEU A 131 11.14 16.94 -16.31
N LYS A 132 11.87 16.18 -17.15
CA LYS A 132 11.32 15.63 -18.40
C LYS A 132 10.18 14.63 -18.14
N ASN A 133 10.33 13.78 -17.13
CA ASN A 133 9.28 12.85 -16.71
C ASN A 133 8.05 13.57 -16.14
N ALA A 134 8.27 14.59 -15.32
CA ALA A 134 7.21 15.44 -14.78
C ALA A 134 6.46 16.20 -15.89
N ALA A 135 7.17 16.79 -16.85
CA ALA A 135 6.59 17.47 -18.01
C ALA A 135 5.79 16.50 -18.89
N ARG A 136 6.29 15.28 -19.10
CA ARG A 136 5.58 14.24 -19.85
C ARG A 136 4.28 13.81 -19.15
N LEU A 137 4.31 13.61 -17.83
CA LEU A 137 3.12 13.31 -17.05
C LEU A 137 2.13 14.48 -17.10
N ARG A 138 2.62 15.71 -16.95
CA ARG A 138 1.79 16.91 -17.08
C ARG A 138 1.13 16.99 -18.45
N ALA A 139 1.83 16.76 -19.56
CA ALA A 139 1.22 16.76 -20.89
C ALA A 139 0.20 15.61 -21.10
N LYS A 140 0.40 14.48 -20.41
CA LYS A 140 -0.52 13.32 -20.46
C LYS A 140 -1.80 13.55 -19.65
N PHE A 141 -1.73 14.39 -18.61
CA PHE A 141 -2.83 14.68 -17.69
C PHE A 141 -3.30 16.14 -17.71
N GLU A 142 -2.73 16.97 -18.59
CA GLU A 142 -3.25 18.30 -18.86
C GLU A 142 -4.66 18.13 -19.43
N PRO A 143 -5.66 18.83 -18.89
CA PRO A 143 -7.02 18.71 -19.36
C PRO A 143 -7.03 19.10 -20.83
N ARG A 144 -7.27 18.12 -21.71
CA ARG A 144 -7.47 18.36 -23.13
C ARG A 144 -8.62 19.34 -23.23
N ALA A 145 -8.36 20.57 -23.71
CA ALA A 145 -9.40 21.56 -23.92
C ALA A 145 -10.55 20.87 -24.67
N LEU A 146 -11.77 20.96 -24.10
CA LEU A 146 -12.94 20.27 -24.62
C LEU A 146 -13.12 20.62 -26.09
N PRO A 147 -13.14 19.65 -27.02
CA PRO A 147 -13.41 19.93 -28.41
C PRO A 147 -14.86 20.40 -28.55
N THR A 148 -15.05 21.58 -29.13
CA THR A 148 -16.35 22.04 -29.62
C THR A 148 -16.82 21.08 -30.70
N HIS A 149 -18.01 20.51 -30.50
CA HIS A 149 -18.62 19.57 -31.44
C HIS A 149 -18.77 20.20 -32.83
N GLN A 150 -18.09 19.64 -33.82
CA GLN A 150 -18.56 19.65 -35.20
C GLN A 150 -18.75 18.20 -35.67
N VAL A 151 -19.95 17.94 -36.15
CA VAL A 151 -20.41 16.69 -36.76
C VAL A 151 -19.92 16.64 -38.19
N VAL A 152 -19.14 15.61 -38.57
CA VAL A 152 -19.05 14.93 -39.90
C VAL A 152 -18.07 13.77 -39.66
N GLY A 153 -18.40 12.48 -39.82
CA GLY A 153 -18.70 11.77 -41.05
C GLY A 153 -17.95 10.42 -41.00
N LYS A 154 -18.59 9.37 -41.51
CA LYS A 154 -18.24 7.93 -41.37
C LYS A 154 -16.86 7.56 -41.94
N THR A 155 -16.20 6.54 -41.37
CA THR A 155 -15.57 5.42 -42.12
C THR A 155 -15.25 4.26 -41.15
N THR A 156 -15.76 3.08 -41.47
CA THR A 156 -15.58 1.82 -40.74
C THR A 156 -14.39 1.05 -41.30
N ARG A 157 -13.51 0.52 -40.43
CA ARG A 157 -12.59 -0.57 -40.78
C ARG A 157 -12.77 -1.72 -39.79
N VAL A 158 -12.94 -2.92 -40.33
CA VAL A 158 -13.20 -4.17 -39.62
C VAL A 158 -11.87 -4.69 -39.04
N VAL A 159 -11.87 -5.08 -37.76
CA VAL A 159 -10.84 -5.95 -37.16
C VAL A 159 -11.46 -6.88 -36.12
N SER A 160 -10.92 -8.08 -36.09
CA SER A 160 -11.42 -9.37 -35.61
C SER A 160 -11.78 -9.49 -34.12
N ALA A 161 -12.51 -10.56 -33.80
CA ALA A 161 -13.29 -10.76 -32.57
C ALA A 161 -12.50 -11.20 -31.31
N ASP A 162 -11.20 -11.51 -31.40
CA ASP A 162 -10.44 -12.04 -30.25
C ASP A 162 -9.76 -10.95 -29.38
N ASP A 163 -9.75 -9.70 -29.84
CA ASP A 163 -9.19 -8.54 -29.13
C ASP A 163 -10.14 -7.90 -28.09
N GLY A 164 -11.35 -8.43 -27.95
CA GLY A 164 -12.44 -7.79 -27.20
C GLY A 164 -12.26 -7.82 -25.68
N LEU A 165 -11.67 -8.88 -25.13
CA LEU A 165 -11.62 -9.10 -23.68
C LEU A 165 -10.47 -8.32 -23.02
N GLU A 166 -9.29 -8.29 -23.65
CA GLU A 166 -8.13 -7.55 -23.15
C GLU A 166 -8.36 -6.03 -23.18
N ARG A 167 -8.85 -5.49 -24.31
CA ARG A 167 -9.13 -4.04 -24.42
C ARG A 167 -10.21 -3.56 -23.45
N GLN A 168 -11.17 -4.42 -23.10
CA GLN A 168 -12.22 -4.07 -22.14
C GLN A 168 -11.70 -4.10 -20.68
N SER A 169 -10.77 -5.02 -20.37
CA SER A 169 -10.07 -5.06 -19.07
C SER A 169 -9.15 -3.84 -18.86
N GLU A 170 -8.46 -3.39 -19.91
CA GLU A 170 -7.64 -2.19 -19.90
C GLU A 170 -8.46 -0.91 -19.74
N ALA A 171 -9.61 -0.84 -20.43
CA ALA A 171 -10.54 0.28 -20.27
C ALA A 171 -11.04 0.38 -18.83
N PHE A 172 -11.48 -0.74 -18.24
CA PHE A 172 -11.95 -0.79 -16.86
C PHE A 172 -10.88 -0.29 -15.89
N ARG A 173 -9.66 -0.82 -15.99
CA ARG A 173 -8.52 -0.43 -15.15
C ARG A 173 -8.18 1.05 -15.30
N LYS A 174 -8.14 1.55 -16.53
CA LYS A 174 -7.86 2.97 -16.83
C LYS A 174 -8.89 3.92 -16.21
N TYR A 175 -10.18 3.58 -16.28
CA TYR A 175 -11.23 4.40 -15.68
C TYR A 175 -11.23 4.33 -14.17
N GLN A 176 -11.01 3.14 -13.60
CA GLN A 176 -10.83 2.98 -12.16
C GLN A 176 -9.67 3.85 -11.64
N GLU A 177 -8.52 3.83 -12.33
CA GLU A 177 -7.38 4.69 -12.03
C GLU A 177 -7.74 6.18 -12.16
N THR A 178 -8.48 6.57 -13.20
CA THR A 178 -8.93 7.95 -13.42
C THR A 178 -9.83 8.45 -12.28
N TYR A 179 -10.83 7.66 -11.88
CA TYR A 179 -11.75 8.05 -10.81
C TYR A 179 -11.10 8.03 -9.42
N MET A 180 -10.08 7.19 -9.20
CA MET A 180 -9.30 7.19 -7.94
C MET A 180 -8.52 8.49 -7.71
N GLN A 181 -8.22 9.24 -8.76
CA GLN A 181 -7.54 10.54 -8.66
C GLN A 181 -8.49 11.69 -8.31
N LEU A 182 -9.81 11.53 -8.47
CA LEU A 182 -10.78 12.55 -8.08
C LEU A 182 -10.99 12.60 -6.56
N THR A 183 -11.41 13.74 -6.04
CA THR A 183 -11.79 13.91 -4.64
C THR A 183 -13.16 13.28 -4.36
N VAL A 184 -13.45 12.98 -3.09
CA VAL A 184 -14.76 12.44 -2.69
C VAL A 184 -15.90 13.40 -3.02
N LYS A 185 -15.64 14.71 -3.01
CA LYS A 185 -16.62 15.74 -3.39
C LYS A 185 -17.00 15.62 -4.86
N GLU A 186 -16.01 15.58 -5.75
CA GLU A 186 -16.20 15.45 -7.20
C GLU A 186 -16.89 14.12 -7.56
N LEU A 187 -16.48 13.01 -6.93
CA LEU A 187 -17.11 11.71 -7.13
C LEU A 187 -18.60 11.71 -6.75
N LYS A 188 -18.97 12.39 -5.65
CA LYS A 188 -20.37 12.54 -5.24
C LYS A 188 -21.16 13.45 -6.18
N GLU A 189 -20.55 14.51 -6.72
CA GLU A 189 -21.18 15.38 -7.71
C GLU A 189 -21.50 14.61 -8.99
N MET A 190 -20.56 13.78 -9.48
CA MET A 190 -20.76 12.93 -10.66
C MET A 190 -21.83 11.84 -10.44
N LEU A 191 -21.89 11.25 -9.25
CA LEU A 191 -22.93 10.30 -8.91
C LEU A 191 -24.31 10.97 -8.81
N ARG A 192 -24.42 12.18 -8.25
CA ARG A 192 -25.68 12.96 -8.23
C ARG A 192 -26.16 13.31 -9.63
N SER A 193 -25.26 13.73 -10.53
CA SER A 193 -25.64 14.05 -11.91
C SER A 193 -26.15 12.83 -12.68
N GLN A 194 -25.75 11.62 -12.26
CA GLN A 194 -26.21 10.35 -12.82
C GLN A 194 -27.35 9.70 -12.02
N GLN A 195 -27.90 10.40 -11.00
CA GLN A 195 -28.94 9.90 -10.10
C GLN A 195 -28.57 8.60 -9.36
N LEU A 196 -27.27 8.39 -9.12
CA LEU A 196 -26.74 7.24 -8.41
C LEU A 196 -26.51 7.54 -6.92
N PRO A 197 -26.60 6.52 -6.03
CA PRO A 197 -26.35 6.70 -4.61
C PRO A 197 -24.96 7.30 -4.32
N VAL A 198 -24.93 8.32 -3.44
CA VAL A 198 -23.71 9.06 -3.05
C VAL A 198 -23.14 8.70 -1.68
N SER A 199 -23.74 7.71 -1.01
CA SER A 199 -23.21 7.13 0.21
C SER A 199 -22.13 6.09 -0.11
N GLY A 200 -21.17 5.96 0.80
CA GLY A 200 -20.08 4.98 0.70
C GLY A 200 -18.68 5.57 0.79
N ARG A 201 -17.70 4.67 0.89
CA ARG A 201 -16.27 5.02 0.89
C ARG A 201 -15.83 5.38 -0.53
N LYS A 202 -14.71 6.10 -0.67
CA LYS A 202 -14.18 6.56 -1.97
C LYS A 202 -14.14 5.45 -3.02
N ALA A 203 -13.63 4.27 -2.66
CA ALA A 203 -13.55 3.12 -3.57
C ALA A 203 -14.92 2.61 -4.06
N GLU A 204 -15.96 2.65 -3.20
CA GLU A 204 -17.33 2.26 -3.57
C GLU A 204 -17.97 3.25 -4.53
N LEU A 205 -17.71 4.55 -4.33
CA LEU A 205 -18.15 5.60 -5.25
C LEU A 205 -17.50 5.45 -6.63
N VAL A 206 -16.20 5.16 -6.65
CA VAL A 206 -15.46 4.87 -7.88
C VAL A 206 -16.02 3.64 -8.59
N LYS A 207 -16.20 2.52 -7.86
CA LYS A 207 -16.76 1.28 -8.41
C LYS A 207 -18.12 1.54 -9.08
N ARG A 208 -19.01 2.25 -8.39
CA ARG A 208 -20.35 2.58 -8.90
C ARG A 208 -20.32 3.44 -10.17
N LEU A 209 -19.39 4.37 -10.29
CA LEU A 209 -19.19 5.17 -11.51
C LEU A 209 -18.62 4.34 -12.67
N VAL A 210 -17.74 3.38 -12.38
CA VAL A 210 -17.20 2.47 -13.40
C VAL A 210 -18.29 1.51 -13.89
N GLU A 211 -19.07 0.93 -12.99
CA GLU A 211 -20.18 0.01 -13.30
C GLU A 211 -21.31 0.69 -14.07
N ALA A 212 -21.70 1.91 -13.68
CA ALA A 212 -22.72 2.68 -14.41
C ALA A 212 -22.31 3.00 -15.86
N ARG A 213 -21.00 3.07 -16.12
CA ARG A 213 -20.45 3.31 -17.46
C ARG A 213 -20.29 2.01 -18.28
N TYR A 214 -20.25 0.85 -17.62
CA TYR A 214 -20.09 -0.47 -18.23
C TYR A 214 -21.04 -1.51 -17.61
N PRO A 215 -22.36 -1.41 -17.87
CA PRO A 215 -23.37 -2.26 -17.23
C PRO A 215 -23.30 -3.74 -17.63
N SER A 216 -22.58 -4.10 -18.70
CA SER A 216 -22.48 -5.47 -19.22
C SER A 216 -21.39 -6.34 -18.58
N MET A 217 -20.64 -5.83 -17.58
CA MET A 217 -19.65 -6.60 -16.83
C MET A 217 -20.11 -6.82 -15.39
N GLY A 218 -21.06 -7.73 -15.17
CA GLY A 218 -21.29 -8.28 -13.84
C GLY A 218 -19.96 -8.79 -13.28
N CYS A 219 -19.51 -8.25 -12.15
CA CYS A 219 -18.25 -8.66 -11.54
C CYS A 219 -18.29 -10.17 -11.22
N PRO A 220 -17.34 -10.98 -11.71
CA PRO A 220 -17.09 -12.29 -11.13
C PRO A 220 -16.39 -12.04 -9.77
N PHE A 221 -16.97 -12.61 -8.72
CA PHE A 221 -16.28 -12.77 -7.43
C PHE A 221 -15.30 -13.95 -7.52
#